data_AF-A0A081L682-F1
#
_entry.id   AF-A0A081L682-F1
#
_cell.length_a   1.000
_cell.length_b   1.000
_cell.length_c   1.000
_cell.angle_alpha   90.00
_cell.angle_beta   90.00
_cell.angle_gamma   90.00
#
_symmetry.space_group_name_H-M   'P 1'
#
loop_
_entity.id
_entity.type
_entity.pdbx_description
1 polymer ?
#
loop_
_entity_poly.entity_id
_entity_poly.type
_entity_poly.pdbx_seq_one_letter_code
_entity_poly.pdbx_strand_id
1 'polypeptide(L)'
;IENNNKLPLNKLKDLDKARFSNIEHQSLEYVKNTLQPWIVNFEQELNIKLFTDNDQKAGHYVKFNVDSELRGDSKTQAEYFKTMSEAGLLNKNEIRDLIERNPIEHGEKYLSSLNYVFLDFMEEYQRLKAGSAMKGGDSKNE
;
A
#
# COMPACT_ATOMS: atom_id res chain seq x y z
N ILE A 1 -41.19 -14.77 3.01
CA ILE A 1 -39.93 -15.50 2.74
C ILE A 1 -39.11 -14.57 1.86
N GLU A 2 -38.34 -13.72 2.53
CA GLU A 2 -37.67 -12.57 1.92
C GLU A 2 -36.57 -13.03 0.97
N ASN A 3 -36.53 -12.38 -0.20
CA ASN A 3 -35.51 -12.55 -1.23
C ASN A 3 -34.14 -12.14 -0.69
N ASN A 4 -33.46 -13.06 -0.01
CA ASN A 4 -32.10 -12.93 0.49
C ASN A 4 -31.09 -13.32 -0.61
N ASN A 5 -31.18 -12.67 -1.77
CA ASN A 5 -30.15 -12.74 -2.80
C ASN A 5 -29.57 -11.33 -2.94
N LYS A 6 -28.45 -11.08 -2.25
CA LYS A 6 -27.63 -9.85 -2.31
C LYS A 6 -26.90 -9.73 -3.65
N LEU A 7 -27.64 -9.84 -4.75
CA LEU A 7 -27.14 -9.55 -6.08
C LEU A 7 -27.39 -8.07 -6.35
N PRO A 8 -26.37 -7.29 -6.77
CA PRO A 8 -26.58 -5.88 -7.09
C PRO A 8 -27.60 -5.74 -8.22
N LEU A 9 -28.58 -4.86 -8.03
CA LEU A 9 -29.74 -4.62 -8.91
C LEU A 9 -29.38 -4.33 -10.38
N ASN A 10 -28.13 -3.99 -10.66
CA ASN A 10 -27.66 -3.51 -11.96
C ASN A 10 -27.28 -4.64 -12.94
N LYS A 11 -27.39 -5.91 -12.52
CA LYS A 11 -27.37 -7.05 -13.45
C LYS A 11 -28.76 -7.41 -14.02
N LEU A 12 -29.85 -6.82 -13.49
CA LEU A 12 -31.23 -7.25 -13.82
C LEU A 12 -32.05 -6.26 -14.65
N LYS A 13 -31.57 -5.03 -14.90
CA LYS A 13 -32.28 -4.05 -15.74
C LYS A 13 -31.31 -3.21 -16.58
N ASP A 14 -31.38 -3.45 -17.89
CA ASP A 14 -31.23 -2.50 -18.98
C ASP A 14 -30.03 -1.53 -18.90
N LEU A 15 -28.90 -1.89 -19.53
CA LEU A 15 -27.64 -1.16 -19.51
C LEU A 15 -27.33 -0.42 -20.82
N ASP A 16 -28.29 0.32 -21.37
CA ASP A 16 -28.01 1.16 -22.55
C ASP A 16 -27.30 2.50 -22.22
N LYS A 17 -27.07 2.82 -20.94
CA LYS A 17 -26.47 4.12 -20.52
C LYS A 17 -25.46 4.09 -19.35
N ALA A 18 -24.92 2.94 -18.96
CA ALA A 18 -23.91 2.91 -17.90
C ALA A 18 -22.51 3.26 -18.44
N ARG A 19 -22.02 4.47 -18.15
CA ARG A 19 -20.63 4.88 -18.43
C ARG A 19 -19.66 3.93 -17.70
N PHE A 20 -18.58 3.50 -18.37
CA PHE A 20 -17.58 2.54 -17.89
C PHE A 20 -17.12 2.75 -16.43
N SER A 21 -16.90 4.00 -16.02
CA SER A 21 -16.51 4.34 -14.64
C SER A 21 -17.53 3.92 -13.58
N ASN A 22 -18.83 3.94 -13.87
CA ASN A 22 -19.87 3.50 -12.94
C ASN A 22 -19.87 1.96 -12.78
N ILE A 23 -19.53 1.24 -13.84
CA ILE A 23 -19.48 -0.23 -13.84
C ILE A 23 -18.28 -0.73 -13.02
N GLU A 24 -17.12 -0.08 -13.15
CA GLU A 24 -15.92 -0.40 -12.35
C GLU A 24 -16.17 -0.19 -10.85
N HIS A 25 -16.76 0.96 -10.48
CA HIS A 25 -17.13 1.24 -9.09
C HIS A 25 -18.12 0.19 -8.53
N GLN A 26 -19.09 -0.23 -9.33
CA GLN A 26 -20.06 -1.26 -8.91
C GLN A 26 -19.47 -2.66 -8.83
N SER A 27 -18.50 -3.01 -9.70
CA SER A 27 -17.77 -4.27 -9.60
C SER A 27 -16.97 -4.33 -8.30
N LEU A 28 -16.30 -3.23 -7.97
CA LEU A 28 -15.49 -3.10 -6.77
C LEU A 28 -16.35 -3.14 -5.49
N GLU A 29 -17.53 -2.51 -5.53
CA GLU A 29 -18.51 -2.56 -4.44
C GLU A 29 -19.05 -3.99 -4.23
N TYR A 30 -19.34 -4.72 -5.32
CA TYR A 30 -19.77 -6.12 -5.24
C TYR A 30 -18.72 -7.02 -4.60
N VAL A 31 -17.46 -6.85 -5.00
CA VAL A 31 -16.34 -7.64 -4.46
C VAL A 31 -16.17 -7.35 -2.96
N LYS A 32 -16.14 -6.08 -2.57
CA LYS A 32 -16.00 -5.67 -1.17
C LYS A 32 -17.17 -6.11 -0.29
N ASN A 33 -18.40 -5.90 -0.74
CA ASN A 33 -19.58 -6.12 0.12
C ASN A 33 -20.14 -7.54 0.06
N THR A 34 -19.89 -8.27 -1.03
CA THR A 34 -20.48 -9.60 -1.23
C THR A 34 -19.43 -10.69 -1.22
N LEU A 35 -18.34 -10.57 -1.96
CA LEU A 35 -17.35 -11.66 -2.06
C LEU A 35 -16.41 -11.70 -0.85
N GLN A 36 -16.01 -10.55 -0.30
CA GLN A 36 -15.08 -10.48 0.83
C GLN A 36 -15.53 -11.32 2.04
N PRO A 37 -16.81 -11.27 2.51
CA PRO A 37 -17.25 -12.11 3.62
C PRO A 37 -17.14 -13.62 3.35
N TRP A 38 -17.43 -14.06 2.12
CA TRP A 38 -17.28 -15.47 1.76
C TRP A 38 -15.81 -15.90 1.72
N ILE A 39 -14.95 -15.05 1.15
CA ILE A 39 -13.50 -15.29 1.11
C ILE A 39 -12.95 -15.44 2.53
N VAL A 40 -13.28 -14.52 3.43
CA VAL A 40 -12.84 -14.58 4.83
C VAL A 40 -13.34 -15.86 5.53
N ASN A 41 -14.59 -16.26 5.29
CA ASN A 41 -15.10 -17.53 5.84
C ASN A 41 -14.30 -18.74 5.33
N PHE A 42 -13.94 -18.76 4.04
CA PHE A 42 -13.11 -19.81 3.48
C PHE A 42 -11.68 -19.79 4.06
N GLU A 43 -11.08 -18.61 4.23
CA GLU A 43 -9.76 -18.48 4.86
C GLU A 43 -9.77 -19.02 6.29
N GLN A 44 -10.79 -18.68 7.08
CA GLN A 44 -10.91 -19.17 8.46
C GLN A 44 -11.04 -20.69 8.51
N GLU A 45 -11.90 -21.27 7.67
CA GLU A 45 -12.07 -22.72 7.56
C GLU A 45 -10.79 -23.43 7.11
N LEU A 46 -10.09 -22.87 6.13
CA LEU A 46 -8.81 -23.41 5.66
C LEU A 46 -7.72 -23.30 6.74
N ASN A 47 -7.67 -22.18 7.46
CA ASN A 47 -6.70 -21.99 8.53
C ASN A 47 -6.88 -22.96 9.69
N ILE A 48 -8.13 -23.30 10.04
CA ILE A 48 -8.44 -24.29 11.08
C ILE A 48 -8.13 -25.71 10.61
N LYS A 49 -8.39 -26.03 9.33
CA LYS A 49 -8.26 -27.41 8.81
C LYS A 49 -6.86 -27.78 8.34
N LEU A 50 -6.09 -26.82 7.83
CA LEU A 50 -4.77 -27.08 7.23
C LEU A 50 -3.60 -26.90 8.20
N PHE A 51 -3.77 -26.11 9.25
CA PHE A 51 -2.69 -25.80 10.20
C PHE A 51 -3.01 -26.35 11.57
N THR A 52 -2.00 -26.95 12.21
CA THR A 52 -2.09 -27.31 13.62
C THR A 52 -1.91 -26.07 14.49
N ASP A 53 -2.29 -26.16 15.78
CA ASP A 53 -2.09 -25.07 16.74
C ASP A 53 -0.62 -24.59 16.81
N ASN A 54 0.34 -25.47 16.52
CA ASN A 54 1.76 -25.12 16.47
C ASN A 54 2.12 -24.35 15.20
N ASP A 55 1.54 -24.71 14.06
CA ASP A 55 1.78 -24.01 12.79
C ASP A 55 1.18 -22.60 12.82
N GLN A 56 -0.01 -22.44 13.41
CA GLN A 56 -0.63 -21.13 13.60
C GLN A 56 0.21 -20.24 14.53
N LYS A 57 0.75 -20.80 15.63
CA LYS A 57 1.67 -20.07 16.53
C LYS A 57 2.99 -19.69 15.86
N ALA A 58 3.44 -20.49 14.88
CA ALA A 58 4.61 -20.17 14.06
C ALA A 58 4.31 -19.09 12.99
N GLY A 59 3.07 -18.62 12.89
CA GLY A 59 2.65 -17.56 11.97
C GLY A 59 2.24 -18.08 10.59
N HIS A 60 1.97 -19.38 10.44
CA HIS A 60 1.46 -19.92 9.17
C HIS A 60 -0.04 -19.67 9.03
N TYR A 61 -0.44 -19.08 7.91
CA TYR A 61 -1.83 -18.88 7.55
C TYR A 61 -2.02 -18.94 6.03
N VAL A 62 -3.24 -19.25 5.61
CA VAL A 62 -3.74 -19.16 4.24
C VAL A 62 -4.56 -17.89 4.15
N LYS A 63 -4.28 -17.09 3.13
CA LYS A 63 -5.06 -15.92 2.76
C LYS A 63 -5.18 -15.86 1.24
N PHE A 64 -6.37 -15.57 0.74
CA PHE A 64 -6.60 -15.32 -0.68
C PHE A 64 -6.13 -13.91 -1.01
N ASN A 65 -5.27 -13.81 -2.02
CA ASN A 65 -4.88 -12.53 -2.57
C ASN A 65 -6.01 -12.03 -3.50
N VAL A 66 -6.84 -11.11 -3.00
CA VAL A 66 -7.93 -10.47 -3.76
C VAL A 66 -7.46 -9.18 -4.45
N ASP A 67 -6.18 -8.82 -4.33
CA ASP A 67 -5.64 -7.55 -4.87
C ASP A 67 -5.72 -7.49 -6.40
N SER A 68 -5.91 -8.62 -7.10
CA SER A 68 -6.09 -8.63 -8.54
C SER A 68 -7.33 -7.86 -9.01
N GLU A 69 -8.38 -7.81 -8.21
CA GLU A 69 -9.62 -7.07 -8.51
C GLU A 69 -9.55 -5.62 -8.00
N LEU A 70 -8.73 -5.36 -6.97
CA LEU A 70 -8.37 -4.03 -6.48
C LEU A 70 -7.22 -3.38 -7.28
N ARG A 71 -6.77 -3.98 -8.38
CA ARG A 71 -5.70 -3.42 -9.25
C ARG A 71 -5.98 -1.98 -9.71
N GLY A 72 -7.26 -1.61 -9.83
CA GLY A 72 -7.66 -0.23 -10.11
C GLY A 72 -7.27 0.77 -9.00
N ASP A 73 -7.12 0.31 -7.76
CA ASP A 73 -6.77 1.11 -6.58
C ASP A 73 -5.27 1.01 -6.20
N SER A 74 -4.50 0.09 -6.81
CA SER A 74 -3.07 -0.05 -6.49
C SER A 74 -2.27 1.23 -6.76
N LYS A 75 -2.69 2.06 -7.72
CA LYS A 75 -2.08 3.37 -7.97
C LYS A 75 -2.35 4.34 -6.80
N THR A 76 -3.59 4.42 -6.34
CA THR A 76 -3.99 5.24 -5.17
C THR A 76 -3.26 4.77 -3.92
N GLN A 77 -3.18 3.45 -3.69
CA GLN A 77 -2.43 2.87 -2.58
C GLN A 77 -0.94 3.22 -2.66
N ALA A 78 -0.32 3.12 -3.84
CA ALA A 78 1.08 3.49 -4.03
C ALA A 78 1.31 4.99 -3.75
N GLU A 79 0.40 5.86 -4.19
CA GLU A 79 0.43 7.30 -3.90
C GLU A 79 0.25 7.58 -2.40
N TYR A 80 -0.64 6.87 -1.72
CA TYR A 80 -0.84 6.94 -0.26
C TYR A 80 0.44 6.57 0.49
N PHE A 81 1.02 5.39 0.22
CA PHE A 81 2.23 4.94 0.90
C PHE A 81 3.44 5.83 0.60
N LYS A 82 3.55 6.34 -0.62
CA LYS A 82 4.57 7.32 -0.98
C LYS A 82 4.45 8.58 -0.12
N THR A 83 3.25 9.15 -0.02
CA THR A 83 2.99 10.36 0.77
C THR A 83 3.29 10.15 2.25
N MET A 84 2.85 9.02 2.81
CA MET A 84 3.10 8.68 4.22
C MET A 84 4.59 8.44 4.51
N SER A 85 5.31 7.81 3.58
CA SER A 85 6.76 7.58 3.71
C SER A 85 7.56 8.88 3.59
N GLU A 86 7.17 9.78 2.67
CA GLU A 86 7.79 11.11 2.52
C GLU A 86 7.55 12.03 3.73
N ALA A 87 6.39 11.90 4.37
CA ALA A 87 6.07 12.60 5.62
C ALA A 87 6.78 12.02 6.85
N GLY A 88 7.47 10.88 6.71
CA GLY A 88 8.12 10.19 7.83
C GLY A 88 7.15 9.54 8.82
N LEU A 89 5.90 9.29 8.41
CA LEU A 89 4.88 8.66 9.25
C LEU A 89 4.93 7.13 9.20
N LEU A 90 5.42 6.57 8.09
CA LEU A 90 5.59 5.12 7.92
C LEU A 90 7.01 4.77 7.48
N ASN A 91 7.58 3.74 8.10
CA ASN A 91 8.82 3.09 7.69
C ASN A 91 8.56 2.00 6.63
N LYS A 92 9.64 1.45 6.05
CA LYS A 92 9.51 0.48 4.95
C LYS A 92 8.94 -0.86 5.41
N ASN A 93 9.22 -1.30 6.63
CA ASN A 93 8.70 -2.56 7.16
C ASN A 93 7.22 -2.44 7.54
N GLU A 94 6.77 -1.29 8.05
CA GLU A 94 5.35 -1.00 8.28
C GLU A 94 4.56 -1.01 6.97
N ILE A 95 5.08 -0.39 5.90
CA ILE A 95 4.44 -0.46 4.59
C ILE A 95 4.40 -1.90 4.07
N ARG A 96 5.49 -2.66 4.25
CA ARG A 96 5.57 -4.07 3.83
C ARG A 96 4.59 -4.95 4.59
N ASP A 97 4.40 -4.73 5.87
CA ASP A 97 3.40 -5.42 6.68
C ASP A 97 1.98 -5.15 6.15
N LEU A 98 1.66 -3.89 5.84
CA LEU A 98 0.36 -3.48 5.25
C LEU A 98 0.07 -4.13 3.89
N ILE A 99 1.12 -4.43 3.11
CA ILE A 99 1.00 -5.13 1.81
C ILE A 99 1.37 -6.62 1.89
N GLU A 100 1.46 -7.17 3.11
CA GLU A 100 1.70 -8.59 3.39
C GLU A 100 3.00 -9.13 2.76
N ARG A 101 4.07 -8.37 2.94
CA ARG A 101 5.42 -8.69 2.51
C ARG A 101 6.32 -8.84 3.72
N ASN A 102 7.21 -9.83 3.65
CA ASN A 102 8.22 -10.06 4.68
C ASN A 102 9.07 -8.80 4.91
N PRO A 103 9.45 -8.48 6.15
CA PRO A 103 10.31 -7.34 6.46
C PRO A 103 11.68 -7.47 5.79
N ILE A 104 12.36 -6.34 5.62
CA ILE A 104 13.72 -6.25 5.08
C ILE A 104 14.67 -5.69 6.13
N GLU A 105 15.96 -6.03 6.01
CA GLU A 105 16.99 -5.43 6.85
C GLU A 105 16.99 -3.90 6.70
N HIS A 106 17.12 -3.22 7.85
CA HIS A 106 17.06 -1.76 7.96
C HIS A 106 15.75 -1.11 7.51
N GLY A 107 14.68 -1.88 7.28
CA GLY A 107 13.36 -1.34 6.90
C GLY A 107 12.62 -0.58 8.02
N GLU A 108 13.05 -0.78 9.27
CA GLU A 108 12.54 -0.09 10.48
C GLU A 108 12.91 1.41 10.52
N LYS A 109 13.87 1.85 9.71
CA LYS A 109 14.38 3.22 9.74
C LYS A 109 13.40 4.18 9.06
N TYR A 110 13.04 5.25 9.76
CA TYR A 110 12.25 6.34 9.18
C TYR A 110 13.10 7.18 8.23
N LEU A 111 12.49 7.55 7.11
CA LEU A 111 13.05 8.48 6.16
C LEU A 111 12.58 9.89 6.52
N SER A 112 13.52 10.82 6.63
CA SER A 112 13.23 12.24 6.80
C SER A 112 13.79 13.02 5.62
N SER A 113 12.99 13.92 5.06
CA SER A 113 13.42 14.80 3.97
C SER A 113 14.48 15.78 4.44
N LEU A 114 15.58 15.91 3.69
CA LEU A 114 16.63 16.93 3.89
C LEU A 114 16.38 18.22 3.10
N ASN A 115 15.25 18.33 2.41
CA ASN A 115 15.01 19.40 1.44
C ASN A 115 14.48 20.71 2.05
N TYR A 116 14.13 20.71 3.34
CA TYR A 116 13.63 21.89 4.03
C TYR A 116 14.73 22.53 4.86
N VAL A 117 14.93 23.83 4.67
CA VAL A 117 15.88 24.66 5.42
C VAL A 117 15.14 25.92 5.85
N PHE A 118 15.42 26.42 7.06
CA PHE A 118 14.86 27.69 7.52
C PHE A 118 15.34 28.85 6.64
N LEU A 119 14.47 29.84 6.43
CA LEU A 119 14.73 30.92 5.48
C LEU A 119 15.94 31.79 5.86
N ASP A 120 16.13 32.02 7.16
CA ASP A 120 17.29 32.72 7.74
C ASP A 120 18.61 31.95 7.53
N PHE A 121 18.57 30.61 7.53
CA PHE A 121 19.74 29.75 7.32
C PHE A 121 20.03 29.45 5.83
N MET A 122 19.15 29.85 4.90
CA MET A 122 19.26 29.52 3.47
C MET A 122 20.49 30.17 2.81
N GLU A 123 20.78 31.44 3.12
CA GLU A 123 21.92 32.15 2.54
C GLU A 123 23.25 31.54 3.01
N GLU A 124 23.34 31.19 4.30
CA GLU A 124 24.50 30.55 4.88
C GLU A 124 24.72 29.14 4.31
N TYR A 125 23.65 28.34 4.17
CA TYR A 125 23.70 27.02 3.54
C TYR A 125 24.21 27.08 2.09
N GLN A 126 23.74 28.04 1.29
CA GLN A 126 24.21 28.23 -0.08
C GLN A 126 25.68 28.65 -0.13
N ARG A 127 26.12 29.55 0.75
CA ARG A 127 27.52 29.97 0.88
C ARG A 127 28.43 28.81 1.30
N LEU A 128 28.02 27.99 2.27
CA LEU A 128 28.76 26.80 2.73
C LEU A 128 28.86 25.73 1.63
N LYS A 129 27.76 25.49 0.90
CA LYS A 129 27.75 24.56 -0.24
C LYS A 129 28.64 25.05 -1.38
N ALA A 130 28.62 26.35 -1.69
CA ALA A 130 29.50 26.97 -2.68
C ALA A 130 30.99 26.90 -2.26
N GLY A 131 31.30 27.17 -0.98
CA GLY A 131 32.67 27.08 -0.45
C GLY A 131 33.22 25.64 -0.44
N SER A 132 32.36 24.64 -0.25
CA SER A 132 32.73 23.22 -0.29
C SER A 132 32.99 22.72 -1.71
N ALA A 133 32.28 23.26 -2.71
CA ALA A 133 32.52 22.95 -4.12
C ALA A 133 33.87 23.49 -4.64
N MET A 134 34.42 24.54 -4.02
CA MET A 134 35.73 25.11 -4.38
C MET A 134 36.92 24.32 -3.81
N LYS A 135 36.71 23.42 -2.83
CA LYS A 135 37.81 22.70 -2.14
C LYS A 135 38.08 21.28 -2.69
N GLY A 136 37.34 20.84 -3.70
CA GLY A 136 37.42 19.49 -4.28
C GLY A 136 38.22 19.36 -5.58
N GLY A 137 38.90 20.42 -6.02
CA GLY A 137 39.71 20.43 -7.25
C GLY A 137 41.21 20.27 -6.98
N ASP A 138 41.73 19.10 -7.36
CA ASP A 138 43.13 18.73 -7.59
C ASP A 138 44.18 18.85 -6.47
N SER A 139 44.51 17.68 -5.91
CA SER A 139 45.87 17.34 -5.51
C SER A 139 46.24 16.02 -6.19
N LYS A 140 46.44 16.05 -7.51
CA LYS A 140 47.20 15.00 -8.20
C LYS A 140 48.68 15.35 -8.05
N ASN A 141 49.37 14.61 -7.19
CA ASN A 141 50.82 14.63 -7.08
C ASN A 141 51.44 14.19 -8.42
N GLU A 142 52.30 15.05 -8.98
CA GLU A 142 53.49 14.64 -9.72
C GLU A 142 54.62 14.27 -8.74
#